data_AF-A0A2E8K3J4-F1
#
_entry.id   AF-A0A2E8K3J4-F1
#
_cell.length_a   1.000
_cell.length_b   1.000
_cell.length_c   1.000
_cell.angle_alpha   90.00
_cell.angle_beta   90.00
_cell.angle_gamma   90.00
#
_symmetry.space_group_name_H-M   'P 1'
#
loop_
_entity.id
_entity.type
_entity.pdbx_description
1 polymer ?
#
loop_
_entity_poly.entity_id
_entity_poly.type
_entity_poly.pdbx_seq_one_letter_code
_entity_poly.pdbx_strand_id
1 'polypeptide(L)'
;MTGSLVPALLLLALLQQEPPRDRTGPWDGDIVLLESTSGKNFRKAGKLVDGGGVPNLIRDMDGRLVATFQWFPGRSHEDFDKIAVSFSKDDGKSWSDPKAIGISGFPEKMIRPCDPTLVQLDDGRFRLYVSYSGGGRSHVRELILD
;
A
#
# COMPACT_ATOMS: atom_id res chain seq x y z
N MET A 1 0.47 -13.21 42.43
CA MET A 1 -0.29 -13.23 41.16
C MET A 1 0.25 -12.12 40.29
N THR A 2 1.28 -12.42 39.49
CA THR A 2 1.84 -11.49 38.51
C THR A 2 0.95 -11.52 37.28
N GLY A 3 0.21 -10.43 37.04
CA GLY A 3 -0.60 -10.28 35.85
C GLY A 3 0.29 -10.27 34.61
N SER A 4 0.22 -11.32 33.81
CA SER A 4 0.78 -11.33 32.46
C SER A 4 -0.01 -10.32 31.64
N LEU A 5 0.62 -9.20 31.27
CA LEU A 5 0.11 -8.31 30.24
C LEU A 5 0.16 -9.08 28.92
N VAL A 6 -0.98 -9.62 28.51
CA VAL A 6 -1.16 -10.01 27.11
C VAL A 6 -0.97 -8.72 26.32
N PRO A 7 0.04 -8.60 25.44
CA PRO A 7 0.19 -7.38 24.65
C PRO A 7 -1.07 -7.23 23.83
N ALA A 8 -1.79 -6.12 24.06
CA ALA A 8 -2.96 -5.79 23.26
C ALA A 8 -2.54 -5.79 21.80
N LEU A 9 -3.15 -6.66 20.99
CA LEU A 9 -2.87 -6.78 19.58
C LEU A 9 -3.20 -5.43 18.93
N LEU A 10 -2.17 -4.63 18.63
CA LEU A 10 -2.33 -3.37 17.94
C LEU A 10 -2.52 -3.69 16.46
N LEU A 11 -3.74 -3.51 15.97
CA LEU A 11 -4.04 -3.58 14.55
C LEU A 11 -3.67 -2.24 13.91
N LEU A 12 -2.73 -2.29 12.98
CA LEU A 12 -2.41 -1.19 12.09
C LEU A 12 -3.17 -1.38 10.78
N ALA A 13 -3.86 -0.34 10.32
CA ALA A 13 -4.54 -0.30 9.03
C ALA A 13 -4.06 0.91 8.23
N LEU A 14 -4.11 0.77 6.90
CA LEU A 14 -3.90 1.88 5.97
C LEU A 14 -5.24 2.30 5.38
N LEU A 15 -5.45 3.62 5.27
CA LEU A 15 -6.64 4.19 4.67
C LEU A 15 -6.25 5.37 3.77
N GLN A 16 -6.84 5.44 2.59
CA GLN A 16 -6.81 6.65 1.78
C GLN A 16 -7.74 7.68 2.41
N GLN A 17 -7.19 8.85 2.77
CA GLN A 17 -8.01 9.97 3.21
C GLN A 17 -8.71 10.59 2.00
N GLU A 18 -10.01 10.87 2.15
CA GLU A 18 -10.74 11.67 1.18
C GLU A 18 -10.11 13.06 1.07
N PRO A 19 -9.86 13.56 -0.15
CA PRO A 19 -9.31 14.89 -0.34
C PRO A 19 -10.30 15.97 0.16
N PRO A 20 -9.80 17.14 0.58
CA PRO A 20 -10.64 18.32 0.80
C PRO A 20 -11.52 18.63 -0.41
N ARG A 21 -12.73 19.17 -0.20
CA ARG A 21 -13.77 19.35 -1.26
C ARG A 21 -13.34 20.21 -2.45
N ASP A 22 -12.28 21.00 -2.34
CA ASP A 22 -11.71 21.86 -3.37
C ASP A 22 -10.58 21.19 -4.18
N ARG A 23 -10.24 19.93 -3.85
CA ARG A 23 -9.20 19.12 -4.46
C ARG A 23 -9.82 17.83 -4.99
N THR A 24 -9.71 17.58 -6.29
CA THR A 24 -10.55 16.57 -6.97
C THR A 24 -9.76 15.42 -7.59
N GLY A 25 -8.43 15.41 -7.47
CA GLY A 25 -7.60 14.36 -8.06
C GLY A 25 -7.18 13.28 -7.08
N PRO A 26 -6.85 12.07 -7.55
CA PRO A 26 -6.35 10.99 -6.69
C PRO A 26 -5.01 11.35 -6.00
N TRP A 27 -4.23 12.25 -6.57
CA TRP A 27 -3.02 12.84 -5.97
C TRP A 27 -3.28 13.73 -4.75
N ASP A 28 -4.54 14.02 -4.43
CA ASP A 28 -4.93 14.83 -3.27
C ASP A 28 -5.35 13.97 -2.05
N GLY A 29 -5.43 12.65 -2.20
CA GLY A 29 -5.67 11.72 -1.10
C GLY A 29 -4.35 11.24 -0.49
N ASP A 30 -4.19 11.37 0.83
CA ASP A 30 -3.02 10.83 1.54
C ASP A 30 -3.31 9.41 2.04
N ILE A 31 -2.27 8.57 2.14
CA ILE A 31 -2.40 7.31 2.87
C ILE A 31 -2.01 7.54 4.32
N VAL A 32 -2.93 7.22 5.24
CA VAL A 32 -2.72 7.38 6.67
C VAL A 32 -2.71 6.06 7.41
N LEU A 33 -2.03 6.09 8.55
CA LEU A 33 -1.94 4.99 9.49
C LEU A 33 -3.06 5.13 10.51
N LEU A 34 -3.82 4.07 10.70
CA LEU A 34 -4.85 3.95 11.72
C LEU A 34 -4.51 2.82 12.68
N GLU A 35 -4.71 3.07 13.97
CA GLU A 35 -4.47 2.09 15.03
C GLU A 35 -5.77 1.71 15.74
N SER A 36 -5.89 0.42 16.07
CA SER A 36 -6.95 -0.09 16.93
C SER A 36 -6.45 -1.20 17.84
N THR A 37 -6.96 -1.27 19.06
CA THR A 37 -6.80 -2.43 19.96
C THR A 37 -8.00 -3.39 19.91
N SER A 38 -9.06 -3.01 19.18
CA SER A 38 -10.33 -3.75 19.15
C SER A 38 -10.79 -4.14 17.75
N GLY A 39 -10.17 -3.58 16.70
CA GLY A 39 -10.62 -3.69 15.31
C GLY A 39 -11.95 -2.98 15.02
N LYS A 40 -12.53 -2.25 16.00
CA LYS A 40 -13.83 -1.57 15.85
C LYS A 40 -13.70 -0.06 15.83
N ASN A 41 -12.84 0.49 16.69
CA ASN A 41 -12.58 1.92 16.78
C ASN A 41 -11.14 2.19 16.37
N PHE A 42 -10.95 3.14 15.46
CA PHE A 42 -9.66 3.48 14.90
C PHE A 42 -9.32 4.93 15.21
N ARG A 43 -8.04 5.20 15.50
CA ARG A 43 -7.51 6.56 15.60
C ARG A 43 -6.39 6.75 14.59
N LYS A 44 -6.22 7.98 14.10
CA LYS A 44 -5.07 8.33 13.25
C LYS A 44 -3.79 8.27 14.08
N ALA A 45 -2.83 7.48 13.62
CA ALA A 45 -1.52 7.29 14.24
C ALA A 45 -0.42 8.04 13.48
N GLY A 46 -0.62 8.30 12.19
CA GLY A 46 0.35 9.01 11.37
C GLY A 46 -0.07 9.10 9.90
N LYS A 47 0.88 9.52 9.07
CA LYS A 47 0.76 9.54 7.61
C LYS A 47 1.88 8.68 7.03
N LEU A 48 1.54 7.82 6.08
CA LEU A 48 2.49 7.00 5.34
C LEU A 48 3.09 7.81 4.19
N VAL A 49 2.23 8.38 3.35
CA VAL A 49 2.66 9.08 2.12
C VAL A 49 1.61 10.10 1.69
N ASP A 50 2.08 11.18 1.06
CA ASP A 50 1.26 12.14 0.32
C ASP A 50 0.85 11.57 -1.04
N GLY A 51 -0.39 11.83 -1.46
CA GLY A 51 -0.86 11.49 -2.81
C GLY A 51 -0.78 9.99 -3.12
N GLY A 52 -1.63 9.19 -2.48
CA GLY A 52 -1.73 7.76 -2.70
C GLY A 52 -3.09 7.18 -2.37
N GLY A 53 -3.33 5.97 -2.85
CA GLY A 53 -4.58 5.26 -2.68
C GLY A 53 -4.42 3.75 -2.73
N VAL A 54 -5.52 3.05 -2.50
CA VAL A 54 -5.62 1.58 -2.58
C VAL A 54 -4.46 0.85 -1.89
N PRO A 55 -4.25 1.09 -0.57
CA PRO A 55 -3.14 0.49 0.13
C PRO A 55 -3.37 -0.98 0.46
N ASN A 56 -2.28 -1.73 0.45
CA ASN A 56 -2.13 -3.06 1.01
C ASN A 56 -0.98 -3.05 2.03
N LEU A 57 -1.13 -3.78 3.14
CA LEU A 57 -0.15 -3.87 4.22
C LEU A 57 0.04 -5.32 4.63
N ILE A 58 1.28 -5.78 4.67
CA ILE A 58 1.65 -7.07 5.24
C ILE A 58 2.75 -6.90 6.27
N ARG A 59 2.91 -7.90 7.15
CA ARG A 59 4.14 -8.10 7.91
C ARG A 59 4.88 -9.26 7.28
N ASP A 60 6.13 -9.04 6.87
CA ASP A 60 6.94 -10.08 6.25
C ASP A 60 7.59 -11.01 7.29
N MET A 61 8.23 -12.08 6.82
CA MET A 61 8.92 -13.08 7.63
C MET A 61 10.09 -12.51 8.45
N ASP A 62 10.63 -11.36 8.06
CA ASP A 62 11.67 -10.63 8.82
C ASP A 62 11.05 -9.71 9.89
N GLY A 63 9.72 -9.67 10.00
CA GLY A 63 8.97 -8.85 10.93
C GLY A 63 8.79 -7.40 10.50
N ARG A 64 9.22 -7.02 9.29
CA ARG A 64 9.03 -5.67 8.74
C ARG A 64 7.59 -5.49 8.28
N LEU A 65 7.07 -4.28 8.40
CA LEU A 65 5.85 -3.90 7.71
C LEU A 65 6.19 -3.49 6.27
N VAL A 66 5.43 -4.02 5.32
CA VAL A 66 5.56 -3.72 3.90
C VAL A 66 4.24 -3.14 3.42
N ALA A 67 4.24 -1.87 3.06
CA ALA A 67 3.10 -1.18 2.47
C ALA A 67 3.27 -1.12 0.96
N THR A 68 2.27 -1.58 0.21
CA THR A 68 2.17 -1.38 -1.24
C THR A 68 0.92 -0.60 -1.58
N PHE A 69 0.99 0.30 -2.56
CA PHE A 69 -0.10 1.25 -2.82
C PHE A 69 0.00 1.88 -4.22
N GLN A 70 -1.10 2.46 -4.68
CA GLN A 70 -1.06 3.42 -5.79
C GLN A 70 -0.50 4.74 -5.30
N TRP A 71 0.39 5.35 -6.09
CA TRP A 71 1.14 6.53 -5.71
C TRP A 71 1.17 7.55 -6.84
N PHE A 72 0.98 8.81 -6.45
CA PHE A 72 0.91 9.98 -7.32
C PHE A 72 1.94 11.02 -6.83
N PRO A 73 3.25 10.80 -7.04
CA PRO A 73 4.32 11.69 -6.56
C PRO A 73 4.24 13.13 -7.06
N GLY A 74 3.46 13.36 -8.12
CA GLY A 74 3.32 14.64 -8.77
C GLY A 74 2.06 14.68 -9.64
N ARG A 75 1.90 15.79 -10.35
CA ARG A 75 0.74 16.04 -11.24
C ARG A 75 1.05 15.78 -12.72
N SER A 76 2.25 15.28 -13.03
CA SER A 76 2.65 14.95 -14.40
C SER A 76 2.01 13.65 -14.86
N HIS A 77 1.97 13.41 -16.17
CA HIS A 77 1.47 12.14 -16.71
C HIS A 77 2.37 10.96 -16.30
N GLU A 78 3.66 11.22 -16.18
CA GLU A 78 4.69 10.26 -15.79
C GLU A 78 4.58 9.85 -14.33
N ASP A 79 3.97 10.70 -13.49
CA ASP A 79 3.74 10.48 -12.06
C ASP A 79 2.37 9.88 -11.74
N PHE A 80 1.52 9.71 -12.73
CA PHE A 80 0.17 9.21 -12.49
C PHE A 80 0.16 7.70 -12.26
N ASP A 81 -0.48 7.28 -11.16
CA ASP A 81 -0.90 5.90 -10.88
C ASP A 81 0.25 4.88 -10.91
N LYS A 82 1.33 5.18 -10.17
CA LYS A 82 2.45 4.25 -9.98
C LYS A 82 2.09 3.26 -8.89
N ILE A 83 2.45 1.99 -9.06
CA ILE A 83 2.53 1.08 -7.92
C ILE A 83 3.82 1.37 -7.16
N ALA A 84 3.73 1.59 -5.86
CA ALA A 84 4.88 1.87 -5.01
C ALA A 84 4.92 0.96 -3.77
N VAL A 85 6.10 0.88 -3.15
CA VAL A 85 6.36 0.18 -1.90
C VAL A 85 7.07 1.09 -0.91
N SER A 86 6.74 0.94 0.38
CA SER A 86 7.47 1.51 1.51
C SER A 86 7.56 0.51 2.65
N PHE A 87 8.64 0.59 3.43
CA PHE A 87 8.96 -0.36 4.49
C PHE A 87 9.05 0.33 5.84
N SER A 88 8.60 -0.35 6.89
CA SER A 88 8.86 0.03 8.27
C SER A 88 9.50 -1.11 9.05
N LYS A 89 10.52 -0.79 9.85
CA LYS A 89 11.24 -1.71 10.73
C LYS A 89 10.87 -1.53 12.21
N ASP A 90 9.99 -0.59 12.51
CA ASP A 90 9.68 -0.11 13.87
C ASP A 90 8.17 -0.02 14.12
N ASP A 91 7.42 -0.98 13.56
CA ASP A 91 5.97 -1.11 13.70
C ASP A 91 5.17 0.11 13.24
N GLY A 92 5.65 0.76 12.17
CA GLY A 92 4.95 1.86 11.50
C GLY A 92 5.23 3.23 12.11
N LYS A 93 6.17 3.34 13.06
CA LYS A 93 6.60 4.64 13.62
C LYS A 93 7.36 5.47 12.60
N SER A 94 8.18 4.83 11.77
CA SER A 94 8.87 5.44 10.64
C SER A 94 8.80 4.55 9.40
N TRP A 95 8.90 5.18 8.23
CA TRP A 95 8.76 4.54 6.93
C TRP A 95 9.88 4.99 6.00
N SER A 96 10.34 4.09 5.13
CA SER A 96 11.26 4.45 4.06
C SER A 96 10.58 5.33 3.01
N ASP A 97 11.37 6.11 2.26
CA ASP A 97 10.85 6.81 1.09
C ASP A 97 10.13 5.84 0.13
N PRO A 98 8.98 6.23 -0.43
CA PRO A 98 8.25 5.40 -1.38
C PRO A 98 9.08 5.16 -2.64
N LYS A 99 9.10 3.91 -3.10
CA LYS A 99 9.78 3.52 -4.34
C LYS A 99 8.77 2.90 -5.30
N ALA A 100 8.74 3.41 -6.54
CA ALA A 100 7.92 2.82 -7.58
C ALA A 100 8.43 1.42 -7.93
N ILE A 101 7.51 0.46 -8.07
CA ILE A 101 7.80 -0.91 -8.48
C ILE A 101 7.81 -0.94 -10.02
N GLY A 102 8.95 -1.30 -10.59
CA GLY A 102 9.06 -1.57 -12.02
C GLY A 102 8.45 -2.93 -12.37
N ILE A 103 7.54 -2.96 -13.34
CA ILE A 103 6.93 -4.19 -13.83
C ILE A 103 7.47 -4.48 -15.23
N SER A 104 8.29 -5.53 -15.34
CA SER A 104 8.84 -5.99 -16.62
C SER A 104 7.79 -6.77 -17.42
N GLY A 105 7.84 -6.64 -18.75
CA GLY A 105 6.93 -7.36 -19.65
C GLY A 105 5.46 -7.01 -19.45
N PHE A 106 5.14 -5.79 -19.01
CA PHE A 106 3.76 -5.30 -18.99
C PHE A 106 3.30 -4.99 -20.44
N PRO A 107 2.09 -5.39 -20.86
CA PRO A 107 1.68 -5.19 -22.25
C PRO A 107 1.51 -3.70 -22.60
N GLU A 108 2.15 -3.25 -23.68
CA GLU A 108 2.19 -1.83 -24.09
C GLU A 108 0.83 -1.19 -24.36
N LYS A 109 -0.19 -1.98 -24.73
CA LYS A 109 -1.53 -1.50 -25.11
C LYS A 109 -2.55 -1.55 -23.97
N MET A 110 -2.11 -1.86 -22.75
CA MET A 110 -2.98 -1.94 -21.58
C MET A 110 -2.91 -0.65 -20.77
N ILE A 111 -4.01 -0.33 -20.09
CA ILE A 111 -4.02 0.65 -19.00
C ILE A 111 -3.01 0.18 -17.95
N ARG A 112 -2.30 1.15 -17.36
CA ARG A 112 -1.28 0.95 -16.34
C ARG A 112 -1.83 0.05 -15.20
N PRO A 113 -0.96 -0.75 -14.56
CA PRO A 113 -1.38 -1.60 -13.45
C PRO A 113 -1.82 -0.74 -12.26
N CYS A 114 -2.93 -1.14 -11.63
CA CYS A 114 -3.51 -0.52 -10.46
C CYS A 114 -3.88 -1.58 -9.40
N ASP A 115 -4.51 -1.13 -8.32
CA ASP A 115 -5.00 -1.95 -7.18
C ASP A 115 -4.02 -3.00 -6.64
N PRO A 116 -2.84 -2.60 -6.16
CA PRO A 116 -1.81 -3.56 -5.77
C PRO A 116 -2.22 -4.36 -4.54
N THR A 117 -1.98 -5.68 -4.59
CA THR A 117 -2.06 -6.56 -3.43
C THR A 117 -0.80 -7.42 -3.35
N LEU A 118 -0.05 -7.28 -2.26
CA LEU A 118 1.19 -8.02 -2.02
C LEU A 118 0.93 -9.21 -1.08
N VAL A 119 1.54 -10.35 -1.38
CA VAL A 119 1.58 -11.54 -0.52
C VAL A 119 3.01 -12.05 -0.48
N GLN A 120 3.51 -12.41 0.69
CA GLN A 120 4.78 -13.14 0.78
C GLN A 120 4.53 -14.64 0.62
N LEU A 121 5.35 -15.29 -0.21
CA LEU A 121 5.34 -16.72 -0.46
C LEU A 121 6.17 -17.46 0.59
N ASP A 122 5.96 -18.77 0.73
CA ASP A 122 6.66 -19.61 1.70
C ASP A 122 8.19 -19.67 1.50
N ASP A 123 8.66 -19.38 0.28
CA ASP A 123 10.09 -19.32 -0.07
C ASP A 123 10.72 -17.93 0.19
N GLY A 124 9.96 -17.01 0.80
CA GLY A 124 10.42 -15.67 1.16
C GLY A 124 10.24 -14.62 0.06
N ARG A 125 9.99 -15.01 -1.19
CA ARG A 125 9.70 -14.07 -2.28
C ARG A 125 8.34 -13.41 -2.12
N PHE A 126 8.10 -12.34 -2.86
CA PHE A 126 6.79 -11.68 -2.87
C PHE A 126 6.05 -11.94 -4.17
N ARG A 127 4.73 -12.04 -4.08
CA ARG A 127 3.82 -12.01 -5.23
C ARG A 127 2.98 -10.75 -5.17
N LEU A 128 2.99 -9.99 -6.26
CA LEU A 128 2.19 -8.80 -6.46
C LEU A 128 1.07 -9.12 -7.46
N TYR A 129 -0.17 -8.90 -7.01
CA TYR A 129 -1.34 -8.91 -7.88
C TYR A 129 -1.72 -7.46 -8.22
N VAL A 130 -2.10 -7.24 -9.47
CA VAL A 130 -2.56 -5.94 -9.97
C VAL A 130 -3.78 -6.10 -10.86
N SER A 131 -4.65 -5.10 -10.83
CA SER A 131 -5.71 -4.89 -11.82
C SER A 131 -5.15 -4.15 -13.03
N TYR A 132 -5.65 -4.46 -14.22
CA TYR A 132 -5.40 -3.67 -15.43
C TYR A 132 -6.54 -3.88 -16.43
N SER A 133 -6.66 -3.00 -17.43
CA SER A 133 -7.67 -3.18 -18.47
C SER A 133 -7.15 -2.78 -19.85
N GLY A 134 -7.75 -3.34 -20.90
CA GLY A 134 -7.49 -2.98 -22.29
C GLY A 134 -8.46 -3.68 -23.23
N GLY A 135 -8.79 -3.04 -24.35
CA GLY A 135 -9.75 -3.59 -25.33
C GLY A 135 -11.17 -3.82 -24.77
N GLY A 136 -11.58 -3.08 -23.72
CA GLY A 136 -12.90 -3.19 -23.10
C GLY A 136 -13.07 -4.31 -22.07
N ARG A 137 -11.98 -4.94 -21.60
CA ARG A 137 -12.00 -5.98 -20.56
C ARG A 137 -11.02 -5.66 -19.43
N SER A 138 -11.40 -6.02 -18.21
CA SER A 138 -10.54 -5.98 -17.02
C SER A 138 -9.87 -7.34 -16.79
N HIS A 139 -8.64 -7.32 -16.31
CA HIS A 139 -7.80 -8.49 -16.08
C HIS A 139 -7.06 -8.36 -14.75
N VAL A 140 -6.78 -9.50 -14.11
CA VAL A 140 -5.86 -9.60 -12.97
C VAL A 140 -4.61 -10.34 -13.45
N ARG A 141 -3.43 -9.80 -13.16
CA ARG A 141 -2.15 -10.47 -13.44
C ARG A 141 -1.35 -10.60 -12.17
N GLU A 142 -0.67 -11.74 -12.06
CA GLU A 142 0.32 -11.99 -11.01
C GLU A 142 1.73 -11.69 -11.52
N LEU A 143 2.55 -11.16 -10.62
CA LEU A 143 3.97 -10.95 -10.81
C LEU A 143 4.67 -11.51 -9.58
N ILE A 144 5.68 -12.34 -9.78
CA ILE A 144 6.59 -12.73 -8.71
C ILE A 144 7.70 -11.68 -8.69
N LEU A 145 7.90 -11.06 -7.54
CA LEU A 145 8.99 -10.12 -7.27
C LEU A 145 10.09 -10.92 -6.57
N ASP A 146 11.27 -10.92 -7.18
CA ASP A 146 12.48 -11.56 -6.66
C ASP A 146 13.23 -10.64 -5.67
#